data_AF-A0A7J3CJH7-F1
#
_entry.id   AF-A0A7J3CJH7-F1
#
_cell.length_a   1.000
_cell.length_b   1.000
_cell.length_c   1.000
_cell.angle_alpha   90.00
_cell.angle_beta   90.00
_cell.angle_gamma   90.00
#
_symmetry.space_group_name_H-M   'P 1'
#
loop_
_entity.id
_entity.type
_entity.pdbx_description
1 polymer ?
#
loop_
_entity_poly.entity_id
_entity_poly.type
_entity_poly.pdbx_seq_one_letter_code
_entity_poly.pdbx_strand_id
1 'polypeptide(L)' 'MKMDEKIFKLDKSFVSVASLDDESDEKSYWLSKTPEERLMALEYLRQVAYNYEPDTERLQRVFAIIEF' A
#
# COMPACT_ATOMS: atom_id res chain seq x y z
N MET A 1 -18.12 5.04 10.38
CA MET A 1 -18.10 3.69 9.78
C MET A 1 -16.83 3.05 10.32
N LYS A 2 -16.93 2.05 11.20
CA LYS A 2 -15.71 1.37 11.66
C LYS A 2 -15.24 0.52 10.49
N MET A 3 -14.14 0.90 9.85
CA MET A 3 -13.43 -0.03 8.97
C MET A 3 -12.91 -1.13 9.90
N ASP A 4 -13.44 -2.34 9.77
CA ASP A 4 -12.93 -3.49 10.51
C ASP A 4 -11.40 -3.58 10.31
N GLU A 5 -10.63 -3.69 11.40
CA GLU A 5 -9.16 -3.71 11.50
C GLU A 5 -8.44 -4.82 10.68
N LYS A 6 -9.13 -5.46 9.73
CA LYS A 6 -8.60 -6.54 8.89
C LYS A 6 -8.49 -6.09 7.43
N ILE A 7 -7.75 -5.03 7.15
CA ILE A 7 -7.62 -4.56 5.76
C ILE A 7 -6.73 -5.50 4.94
N PHE A 8 -5.77 -6.19 5.55
CA PHE A 8 -4.96 -7.20 4.84
C PHE A 8 -4.66 -8.39 5.74
N LYS A 9 -5.24 -9.56 5.42
CA LYS A 9 -4.79 -10.83 6.00
C LYS A 9 -3.73 -11.40 5.06
N LEU A 10 -2.51 -11.58 5.57
CA LEU A 10 -1.44 -12.21 4.79
C LEU A 10 -1.87 -13.62 4.38
N ASP A 11 -1.99 -13.84 3.07
CA ASP A 11 -2.13 -15.18 2.52
C ASP A 11 -0.74 -15.83 2.46
N LYS A 12 -0.56 -16.85 3.31
CA LYS A 12 0.72 -17.57 3.42
C LYS A 12 0.84 -18.72 2.41
N SER A 13 -0.18 -18.96 1.58
CA SER A 13 -0.16 -20.04 0.59
C SER A 13 0.77 -19.76 -0.59
N PHE A 14 1.14 -18.50 -0.81
CA PHE A 14 1.99 -18.03 -1.92
C PHE A 14 3.33 -17.44 -1.47
N VAL A 15 3.93 -18.00 -0.42
CA VAL A 15 5.26 -17.57 0.06
C VAL A 15 6.34 -18.43 -0.61
N SER A 16 7.30 -17.78 -1.27
CA SER A 16 8.51 -18.40 -1.83
C SER A 16 9.76 -17.99 -1.03
N VAL A 17 10.78 -18.83 -1.03
CA VAL A 17 12.13 -18.49 -0.53
C VAL A 17 13.05 -18.43 -1.74
N ALA A 18 13.68 -17.28 -1.97
CA ALA A 18 14.58 -17.02 -3.10
C ALA A 18 15.91 -16.43 -2.63
N SER A 19 16.97 -16.56 -3.44
CA SER A 19 18.23 -15.86 -3.17
C SER A 19 18.07 -14.37 -3.47
N LEU A 20 18.85 -13.53 -2.77
CA LEU A 20 18.94 -12.11 -3.11
C LEU A 20 19.67 -11.86 -4.43
N ASP A 21 20.46 -12.84 -4.90
CA ASP A 21 21.18 -12.80 -6.18
C ASP A 21 20.31 -13.26 -7.37
N ASP A 22 19.13 -13.85 -7.10
CA ASP A 22 18.21 -14.31 -8.14
C ASP A 22 17.37 -13.15 -8.69
N GLU A 23 16.88 -13.29 -9.92
CA GLU A 23 15.91 -12.34 -10.47
C GLU A 23 14.60 -12.39 -9.67
N SER A 24 14.12 -11.24 -9.22
CA SER A 24 12.90 -11.11 -8.43
C SER A 24 11.64 -11.39 -9.28
N ASP A 25 10.76 -12.24 -8.76
CA ASP A 25 9.44 -12.53 -9.33
C ASP A 25 8.37 -11.49 -8.99
N GLU A 26 8.68 -10.53 -8.11
CA GLU A 26 7.76 -9.49 -7.64
C GLU A 26 7.14 -8.70 -8.80
N LYS A 27 7.95 -8.33 -9.80
CA LYS A 27 7.46 -7.56 -10.96
C LYS A 27 6.40 -8.34 -11.72
N SER A 28 6.65 -9.62 -11.97
CA SER A 28 5.72 -10.51 -12.67
C SER A 28 4.44 -10.71 -11.85
N TYR A 29 4.58 -10.90 -10.53
CA TYR A 29 3.46 -10.98 -9.61
C TYR A 29 2.58 -9.72 -9.67
N TRP A 30 3.15 -8.52 -9.55
CA TRP A 30 2.38 -7.28 -9.57
C TRP A 30 1.73 -7.01 -10.92
N LEU A 31 2.36 -7.41 -12.03
CA LEU A 31 1.75 -7.30 -13.36
C LEU A 31 0.58 -8.28 -13.58
N SER A 32 0.49 -9.35 -12.79
CA SER A 32 -0.65 -10.28 -12.84
C SER A 32 -1.91 -9.76 -12.12
N LYS A 33 -1.78 -8.71 -11.31
CA LYS A 33 -2.87 -8.10 -10.53
C LYS A 33 -3.62 -7.02 -11.30
N THR A 34 -4.86 -6.77 -10.94
CA THR A 34 -5.63 -5.68 -11.55
C THR A 34 -5.08 -4.31 -11.13
N PRO A 35 -5.34 -3.24 -11.91
CA PRO A 35 -5.00 -1.88 -11.50
C PRO A 35 -5.53 -1.50 -10.10
N GLU A 36 -6.76 -1.91 -9.78
CA GLU A 36 -7.42 -1.64 -8.50
C GLU A 36 -6.68 -2.32 -7.34
N GLU A 37 -6.33 -3.61 -7.49
CA GLU A 37 -5.56 -4.36 -6.50
C GLU A 37 -4.21 -3.72 -6.21
N ARG A 38 -3.51 -3.25 -7.26
CA ARG A 38 -2.23 -2.54 -7.11
C ARG A 38 -2.37 -1.21 -6.38
N LEU A 39 -3.42 -0.45 -6.68
CA LEU A 39 -3.68 0.82 -6.00
C LEU A 39 -4.02 0.62 -4.52
N MET A 40 -4.81 -0.40 -4.19
CA MET A 40 -5.09 -0.75 -2.79
C MET A 40 -3.83 -1.14 -2.03
N ALA A 41 -2.96 -1.95 -2.64
CA ALA A 41 -1.67 -2.32 -2.03
C ALA A 41 -0.75 -1.11 -1.82
N LEU A 42 -0.70 -0.19 -2.80
CA LEU A 42 0.11 1.02 -2.70
C LEU A 42 -0.40 1.98 -1.62
N GLU A 43 -1.72 2.15 -1.49
CA GLU A 43 -2.31 2.96 -0.41
C GLU A 43 -2.02 2.37 0.96
N TYR A 44 -2.09 1.05 1.11
CA TYR A 44 -1.69 0.38 2.34
C TYR A 44 -0.22 0.65 2.69
N LEU A 45 0.68 0.51 1.71
CA LEU A 45 2.10 0.81 1.93
C LEU A 45 2.34 2.27 2.32
N ARG A 46 1.58 3.21 1.75
CA ARG A 46 1.62 4.62 2.18
C ARG A 46 1.19 4.78 3.64
N GLN A 47 0.06 4.18 4.04
CA GLN A 47 -0.42 4.26 5.42
C GLN A 47 0.60 3.70 6.41
N VAL A 48 1.24 2.57 6.08
CA VAL A 48 2.31 1.98 6.90
C VAL A 48 3.55 2.89 6.95
N ALA A 49 3.98 3.43 5.80
CA ALA A 49 5.18 4.27 5.72
C ALA A 49 5.05 5.61 6.44
N TYR A 50 3.85 6.21 6.40
CA TYR A 50 3.57 7.53 6.97
C TYR A 50 2.80 7.50 8.29
N ASN A 51 2.36 6.31 8.71
CA ASN A 51 1.60 6.08 9.94
C ASN A 51 0.38 7.00 10.07
N TYR A 52 -0.44 7.06 9.02
CA TYR A 52 -1.69 7.83 9.03
C TYR A 52 -2.93 6.95 8.91
N GLU A 53 -4.03 7.46 9.46
CA GLU A 53 -5.36 6.90 9.28
C GLU A 53 -6.10 7.69 8.20
N PRO A 54 -6.52 7.05 7.10
CA PRO A 54 -7.18 7.74 5.97
C PRO A 54 -8.50 8.42 6.36
N ASP A 55 -9.16 7.92 7.41
CA ASP A 55 -10.47 8.38 7.86
C ASP A 55 -10.39 9.58 8.82
N THR A 56 -9.21 9.85 9.40
CA THR A 56 -9.02 10.91 10.40
C THR A 56 -8.04 11.98 9.92
N GLU A 57 -7.14 11.66 8.99
CA GLU A 57 -6.25 12.64 8.38
C GLU A 57 -6.97 13.43 7.28
N ARG A 58 -7.06 14.75 7.49
CA ARG A 58 -7.59 15.67 6.50
C ARG A 58 -6.74 15.57 5.23
N LEU A 59 -7.38 15.31 4.07
CA LEU A 59 -6.72 15.41 2.76
C LEU A 59 -5.80 16.63 2.73
N GLN A 60 -4.51 16.40 2.48
CA GLN A 60 -3.52 17.46 2.40
C GLN A 60 -4.00 18.49 1.37
N ARG A 61 -4.39 19.66 1.87
CA ARG A 61 -4.80 20.78 1.01
C ARG A 61 -3.59 21.16 0.18
N VAL A 62 -3.81 21.39 -1.12
CA VAL A 62 -2.83 21.98 -2.03
C VAL A 62 -2.05 23.06 -1.29
N PHE A 63 -0.71 23.04 -1.38
CA PHE A 63 0.17 23.96 -0.65
C PHE A 63 -0.42 25.37 -0.66
N ALA A 64 -0.87 25.84 0.51
CA ALA A 64 -1.38 27.19 0.66
C ALA A 64 -0.17 28.14 0.68
N ILE A 65 -0.14 29.10 -0.24
CA ILE A 65 0.84 30.19 -0.21
C ILE A 65 0.50 31.04 1.01
N ILE A 66 1.47 31.18 1.94
CA ILE A 66 1.35 32.08 3.09
C ILE A 66 1.93 33.43 2.63
N GLU A 67 1.07 34.43 2.44
CA GLU A 67 1.52 35.82 2.28
C GLU A 67 1.70 36.46 3.67
N PHE A 68 2.83 37.13 3.87
CA PHE A 68 3.15 37.88 5.10
C PHE A 68 2.66 39.32 5.02
#